data_AF-A0A4U9D2K9-F1
#
_entry.id   AF-A0A4U9D2K9-F1
#
_cell.length_a   1.000
_cell.length_b   1.000
_cell.length_c   1.000
_cell.angle_alpha   90.00
_cell.angle_beta   90.00
_cell.angle_gamma   90.00
#
_symmetry.space_group_name_H-M   'P 1'
#
loop_
_entity.id
_entity.type
_entity.pdbx_description
1 polymer ?
#
loop_
_entity_poly.entity_id
_entity_poly.type
_entity_poly.pdbx_seq_one_letter_code
_entity_poly.pdbx_strand_id
1 'polypeptide(L)' 'MRVVAIADESNAVIAAGPHILLPPSRAFIDVELAFCFLMYAQVFALAQSHQRG' A
#
# COMPACT_ATOMS: atom_id res chain seq x y z
N MET A 1 8.69 0.34 -15.76
CA MET A 1 7.47 -0.04 -15.01
C MET A 1 7.93 -0.59 -13.66
N ARG A 2 7.48 -0.03 -12.53
CA ARG A 2 7.91 -0.43 -11.17
C ARG A 2 6.74 -1.08 -10.45
N VAL A 3 6.96 -2.25 -9.86
CA VAL A 3 5.96 -2.98 -9.05
C VAL A 3 6.22 -2.71 -7.58
N VAL A 4 5.16 -2.46 -6.80
CA VAL A 4 5.21 -2.24 -5.35
C VAL A 4 4.09 -3.05 -4.69
N ALA A 5 4.42 -3.85 -3.69
CA ALA A 5 3.43 -4.56 -2.87
C ALA A 5 2.96 -3.70 -1.69
N ILE A 6 1.67 -3.76 -1.34
CA ILE A 6 1.14 -3.21 -0.09
C ILE A 6 0.42 -4.35 0.62
N ALA A 7 0.81 -4.64 1.86
CA ALA A 7 0.34 -5.82 2.57
C ALA A 7 0.19 -5.60 4.08
N ASP A 8 -0.75 -6.31 4.69
CA ASP A 8 -0.94 -6.34 6.16
C ASP A 8 0.09 -7.23 6.85
N GLU A 9 0.52 -8.30 6.18
CA GLU A 9 1.55 -9.22 6.65
C GLU A 9 2.70 -9.35 5.64
N SER A 10 3.89 -9.69 6.13
CA SER A 10 5.07 -9.90 5.29
C SER A 10 5.30 -11.38 5.00
N ASN A 11 5.82 -11.67 3.82
CA ASN A 11 6.33 -13.00 3.44
C ASN A 11 7.55 -12.87 2.50
N ALA A 12 8.18 -13.99 2.16
CA ALA A 12 9.38 -14.00 1.32
C ALA A 12 9.18 -13.34 -0.06
N VAL A 13 7.98 -13.44 -0.64
CA VAL A 13 7.65 -12.86 -1.96
C VAL A 13 7.52 -11.34 -1.85
N ILE A 14 6.86 -10.84 -0.80
CA ILE A 14 6.69 -9.40 -0.54
C ILE A 14 8.05 -8.76 -0.23
N ALA A 15 8.85 -9.40 0.63
CA ALA A 15 10.15 -8.90 1.05
C ALA A 15 11.19 -8.88 -0.08
N ALA A 16 10.99 -9.66 -1.16
CA ALA A 16 11.91 -9.72 -2.29
C ALA A 16 11.91 -8.45 -3.18
N GLY A 17 10.95 -7.54 -2.98
CA GLY A 17 10.83 -6.33 -3.80
C GLY A 17 10.41 -5.09 -3.01
N PRO A 18 10.21 -3.94 -3.68
CA PRO A 18 9.68 -2.74 -3.07
C PRO A 18 8.30 -3.01 -2.46
N HIS A 19 8.12 -2.69 -1.18
CA HIS A 19 6.86 -2.97 -0.48
C HIS A 19 6.56 -1.93 0.61
N ILE A 20 5.30 -1.87 1.00
CA ILE A 20 4.77 -1.12 2.15
C ILE A 20 4.04 -2.12 3.03
N LEU A 21 4.48 -2.28 4.27
CA LEU A 21 3.70 -3.00 5.28
C LEU A 21 2.80 -2.01 6.00
N LEU A 22 1.55 -2.42 6.22
CA LEU A 22 0.63 -1.63 7.05
C LEU A 22 1.16 -1.55 8.49
N PRO A 23 0.86 -0.46 9.22
CA PRO A 23 1.19 -0.38 10.63
C PRO A 23 0.55 -1.53 11.42
N PRO A 24 1.21 -2.03 12.48
CA PRO A 24 0.65 -3.12 13.29
C PRO A 24 -0.76 -2.80 13.82
N SER A 25 -1.71 -3.71 13.61
CA SER A 25 -3.10 -3.60 14.06
C SER A 25 -3.67 -4.96 14.45
N ARG A 26 -4.95 -4.99 14.86
CA ARG A 26 -5.71 -6.25 14.89
C ARG A 26 -5.84 -6.79 13.46
N ALA A 27 -6.12 -8.10 13.33
CA ALA A 27 -6.47 -8.68 12.05
C ALA A 27 -7.70 -7.99 11.46
N PHE A 28 -7.56 -7.54 10.21
CA PHE A 28 -8.62 -6.94 9.42
C PHE A 28 -9.15 -7.91 8.38
N ILE A 29 -10.44 -7.82 8.09
CA ILE A 29 -10.99 -8.48 6.90
C ILE A 29 -10.65 -7.68 5.65
N ASP A 30 -10.69 -8.30 4.48
CA ASP A 30 -10.29 -7.66 3.22
C ASP A 30 -11.05 -6.35 2.93
N VAL A 31 -12.33 -6.26 3.33
CA VAL A 31 -13.12 -5.03 3.18
C VAL A 31 -12.56 -3.89 4.04
N GLU A 32 -12.07 -4.18 5.25
CA GLU A 32 -11.41 -3.19 6.11
C GLU A 32 -10.04 -2.80 5.51
N LEU A 33 -9.26 -3.78 5.03
CA LEU A 33 -7.95 -3.55 4.39
C LEU A 33 -8.05 -2.67 3.12
N ALA A 34 -9.15 -2.78 2.37
CA ALA A 34 -9.38 -1.94 1.20
C ALA A 34 -9.32 -0.44 1.53
N PHE A 35 -9.80 -0.03 2.71
CA PHE A 35 -9.70 1.36 3.15
C PHE A 35 -8.25 1.77 3.44
N CYS A 36 -7.45 0.89 4.04
CA CYS A 36 -6.02 1.13 4.27
C CYS A 36 -5.28 1.33 2.95
N PHE A 37 -5.52 0.45 1.96
CA PHE A 37 -4.89 0.56 0.64
C PHE A 37 -5.31 1.82 -0.11
N LEU A 38 -6.58 2.21 0.02
CA LEU A 38 -7.13 3.39 -0.64
C LEU A 38 -6.41 4.67 -0.22
N MET A 39 -5.99 4.79 1.06
CA MET A 39 -5.24 5.96 1.54
C MET A 39 -3.93 6.16 0.77
N TYR A 40 -3.16 5.09 0.57
CA TYR A 40 -1.91 5.15 -0.19
C TYR A 40 -2.16 5.50 -1.66
N ALA A 41 -3.18 4.92 -2.27
CA ALA A 41 -3.54 5.21 -3.67
C ALA A 41 -3.96 6.67 -3.87
N GLN A 42 -4.77 7.23 -2.95
CA GLN A 42 -5.24 8.61 -3.02
C GLN A 42 -4.10 9.62 -2.84
N VAL A 43 -3.25 9.42 -1.82
CA VAL A 43 -2.08 10.30 -1.59
C VAL A 43 -1.11 10.23 -2.77
N PHE A 44 -0.88 9.04 -3.32
CA PHE A 44 -0.05 8.89 -4.52
C PHE A 44 -0.63 9.66 -5.71
N ALA A 45 -1.93 9.49 -6.00
CA ALA A 45 -2.58 10.20 -7.09
C ALA A 45 -2.48 11.73 -6.93
N LEU A 46 -2.66 12.24 -5.71
CA LEU A 46 -2.55 13.66 -5.41
C LEU A 46 -1.11 14.17 -5.59
N ALA A 47 -0.12 13.46 -5.08
CA ALA A 47 1.30 13.83 -5.23
C ALA A 47 1.70 13.86 -6.71
N GLN A 48 1.27 12.86 -7.48
CA GLN A 48 1.52 12.80 -8.92
C GLN A 48 0.81 13.90 -9.70
N SER A 49 -0.39 14.32 -9.26
CA SER A 49 -1.09 15.45 -9.85
C SER A 49 -0.33 16.76 -9.66
N HIS A 50 0.16 17.03 -8.45
CA HIS A 50 0.95 18.23 -8.17
C HIS A 50 2.30 18.24 -8.89
N GLN A 51 2.96 17.10 -9.00
CA GLN A 51 4.24 17.01 -9.69
C GLN A 51 4.12 17.18 -11.21
N ARG A 52 2.93 16.98 -11.79
CA ARG A 52 2.66 17.05 -13.22
C ARG A 52 1.93 18.33 -13.68
N GLY A 53 1.39 19.12 -12.75
CA GLY A 53 0.83 20.44 -13.01
C GLY A 53 1.89 21.51 -12.92
#